data_AF-A0A2U9CN57-F1
#
_entry.id   AF-A0A2U9CN57-F1
#
_cell.length_a   1.000
_cell.length_b   1.000
_cell.length_c   1.000
_cell.angle_alpha   90.00
_cell.angle_beta   90.00
_cell.angle_gamma   90.00
#
_symmetry.space_group_name_H-M   'P 1'
#
loop_
_entity.id
_entity.type
_entity.pdbx_description
1 polymer ?
#
loop_
_entity_poly.entity_id
_entity_poly.type
_entity_poly.pdbx_seq_one_letter_code
_entity_poly.pdbx_strand_id
1 'polypeptide(L)'
;MALSSFRCKFRETSVDLLTDVLIDLNNRNKDQLNSVSTCNHNLRDKRVTEYILLITEELRLDPLVGYHAVELLQRFMVKHLTDLLTSHTPQDAAADRPTRHEDAIFDEIKEKFPIIVFSCVQLASKLSLHSHIITNSTAVHFLHSVGLSVSKQTLFESEMMILKGLEFRLNSPNPLTYVESLLEVLGHNEPCVPVERLHDLCCHVLQFVSLERADVYDSLLKTTTQCVSPSREQREKFATVTEDCMLLGVVVIAVATFIFSVTKWEQVKHKWLWKS
;
A
#
# COMPACT_ATOMS: atom_id res chain seq x y z
N MET A 1 2.84 -14.74 -13.22
CA MET A 1 2.85 -13.28 -13.04
C MET A 1 2.82 -12.61 -14.39
N ALA A 2 1.61 -12.32 -14.87
CA ALA A 2 1.40 -11.44 -16.00
C ALA A 2 0.43 -10.39 -15.46
N LEU A 3 0.96 -9.32 -14.86
CA LEU A 3 0.16 -8.16 -14.53
C LEU A 3 -0.49 -7.72 -15.85
N SER A 4 -1.82 -7.76 -15.90
CA SER A 4 -2.58 -7.18 -17.00
C SER A 4 -2.12 -5.73 -17.14
N SER A 5 -1.52 -5.40 -18.30
CA SER A 5 -1.01 -4.06 -18.61
C SER A 5 -2.18 -3.09 -18.65
N PHE A 6 -2.52 -2.51 -17.49
CA PHE A 6 -3.17 -1.22 -17.43
C PHE A 6 -2.18 -0.24 -18.03
N ARG A 7 -2.45 0.24 -19.25
CA ARG A 7 -1.60 1.24 -19.89
C ARG A 7 -1.88 2.59 -19.27
N CYS A 8 -1.13 2.92 -18.22
CA CYS A 8 -1.05 4.28 -17.76
C CYS A 8 -0.43 5.14 -18.88
N LYS A 9 -1.10 6.25 -19.20
CA LYS A 9 -0.59 7.20 -20.18
C LYS A 9 0.11 8.32 -19.45
N PHE A 10 1.30 8.67 -19.92
CA PHE A 10 2.08 9.74 -19.35
C PHE A 10 2.18 10.93 -20.32
N ARG A 11 2.48 12.11 -19.78
CA ARG A 11 2.60 13.40 -20.46
C ARG A 11 1.28 13.97 -20.96
N GLU A 12 0.16 13.58 -20.37
CA GLU A 12 -1.17 14.11 -20.71
C GLU A 12 -1.58 15.26 -19.78
N THR A 13 -0.99 15.35 -18.58
CA THR A 13 -1.32 16.36 -17.57
C THR A 13 -0.67 17.70 -17.91
N SER A 14 -1.36 18.83 -17.69
CA SER A 14 -0.71 20.14 -17.84
C SER A 14 0.32 20.36 -16.73
N VAL A 15 1.40 21.10 -17.03
CA VAL A 15 2.48 21.38 -16.06
C VAL A 15 1.95 22.11 -14.83
N ASP A 16 1.00 23.02 -15.00
CA ASP A 16 0.39 23.76 -13.88
C ASP A 16 -0.37 22.81 -12.94
N LEU A 17 -1.22 21.94 -13.50
CA LEU A 17 -1.99 20.96 -12.71
C LEU A 17 -1.06 19.95 -12.04
N LEU A 18 -0.02 19.51 -12.73
CA LEU A 18 0.98 18.59 -12.18
C LEU A 18 1.74 19.22 -11.01
N THR A 19 2.05 20.51 -11.09
CA THR A 19 2.68 21.26 -10.01
C THR A 19 1.79 21.31 -8.78
N ASP A 20 0.49 21.62 -8.96
CA ASP A 20 -0.48 21.65 -7.87
C ASP A 20 -0.64 20.26 -7.21
N VAL A 21 -0.73 19.20 -8.02
CA VAL A 21 -0.80 17.81 -7.53
C VAL A 21 0.44 17.45 -6.72
N LEU A 22 1.64 17.80 -7.19
CA LEU A 22 2.88 17.54 -6.46
C LEU A 22 2.95 18.30 -5.14
N ILE A 23 2.49 19.56 -5.11
CA ILE A 23 2.44 20.35 -3.88
C ILE A 23 1.49 19.68 -2.88
N ASP A 24 0.29 19.27 -3.31
CA ASP A 24 -0.66 18.54 -2.46
C ASP A 24 -0.07 17.22 -1.93
N LEU A 25 0.50 16.40 -2.82
CA LEU A 25 1.13 15.13 -2.44
C LEU A 25 2.28 15.32 -1.45
N ASN A 26 3.12 16.33 -1.64
CA ASN A 26 4.22 16.67 -0.74
C ASN A 26 3.71 17.14 0.62
N ASN A 27 2.68 17.97 0.66
CA ASN A 27 2.08 18.45 1.91
C ASN A 27 1.46 17.28 2.68
N ARG A 28 0.70 16.40 2.02
CA ARG A 28 0.13 15.20 2.62
C ARG A 28 1.20 14.24 3.16
N ASN A 29 2.29 14.05 2.41
CA ASN A 29 3.41 13.24 2.86
C ASN A 29 4.04 13.83 4.13
N LYS A 30 4.26 15.15 4.17
CA LYS A 30 4.77 15.84 5.37
C LYS A 30 3.83 15.73 6.56
N ASP A 31 2.52 15.92 6.35
CA ASP A 31 1.52 15.79 7.41
C ASP A 31 1.52 14.36 7.98
N GLN A 32 1.59 13.35 7.11
CA GLN A 32 1.75 11.95 7.53
C GLN A 32 3.03 11.76 8.35
N LEU A 33 4.17 12.24 7.87
CA LEU A 33 5.46 12.14 8.57
C LEU A 33 5.45 12.82 9.94
N ASN A 34 4.79 13.98 10.06
CA ASN A 34 4.62 14.67 11.34
C ASN A 34 3.71 13.91 12.31
N SER A 35 2.78 13.10 11.77
CA SER A 35 1.86 12.26 12.55
C SER A 35 2.42 10.89 12.93
N VAL A 36 3.62 10.53 12.45
CA VAL A 36 4.28 9.26 12.79
C VAL A 36 4.55 9.23 14.29
N SER A 37 3.63 8.60 15.01
CA SER A 37 3.73 8.46 16.46
C SER A 37 4.87 7.50 16.85
N THR A 38 5.39 7.66 18.05
CA THR A 38 6.43 6.81 18.65
C THR A 38 6.02 5.34 18.78
N CYS A 39 4.72 5.03 18.69
CA CYS A 39 4.19 3.67 18.62
C CYS A 39 3.91 3.29 17.17
N ASN A 40 4.90 2.63 16.55
CA ASN A 40 4.80 2.03 15.21
C ASN A 40 3.82 0.84 15.24
N HIS A 41 2.51 1.10 15.23
CA HIS A 41 1.50 0.08 14.95
C HIS A 41 1.45 -0.16 13.43
N ASN A 42 2.56 -0.61 12.85
CA ASN A 42 2.58 -0.93 11.43
C ASN A 42 1.89 -2.28 11.22
N LEU A 43 0.63 -2.24 10.81
CA LEU A 43 -0.16 -3.41 10.45
C LEU A 43 0.07 -3.87 9.00
N ARG A 44 1.04 -3.26 8.28
CA ARG A 44 1.48 -3.75 6.95
C ARG A 44 2.27 -5.04 7.11
N ASP A 45 1.57 -6.10 7.48
CA ASP A 45 2.07 -7.47 7.45
C ASP A 45 2.23 -7.92 5.98
N LYS A 46 3.31 -8.66 5.72
CA LYS A 46 3.64 -9.19 4.39
C LYS A 46 2.51 -10.04 3.83
N ARG A 47 1.95 -10.97 4.62
CA ARG A 47 0.91 -11.91 4.16
C ARG A 47 -0.40 -11.18 3.88
N VAL A 48 -0.77 -10.23 4.71
CA VAL A 48 -1.98 -9.42 4.49
C VAL A 48 -1.86 -8.60 3.19
N THR A 49 -0.70 -7.97 2.98
CA THR A 49 -0.41 -7.23 1.74
C THR A 49 -0.45 -8.16 0.52
N GLU A 50 0.20 -9.32 0.61
CA GLU A 50 0.19 -10.34 -0.43
C GLU A 50 -1.23 -10.81 -0.77
N TYR A 51 -2.06 -11.13 0.23
CA TYR A 51 -3.44 -11.53 0.00
C TYR A 51 -4.25 -10.46 -0.72
N ILE A 52 -4.11 -9.19 -0.32
CA ILE A 52 -4.81 -8.10 -1.00
C ILE A 52 -4.38 -8.00 -2.46
N LEU A 53 -3.07 -8.03 -2.72
CA LEU A 53 -2.55 -7.95 -4.09
C LEU A 53 -3.01 -9.13 -4.95
N LEU A 54 -3.01 -10.35 -4.39
CA LEU A 54 -3.53 -11.55 -5.07
C LEU A 54 -5.02 -11.46 -5.36
N ILE A 55 -5.83 -10.98 -4.42
CA ILE A 55 -7.27 -10.75 -4.64
C ILE A 55 -7.46 -9.76 -5.80
N THR A 56 -6.69 -8.67 -5.83
CA THR A 56 -6.79 -7.69 -6.93
C THR A 56 -6.34 -8.25 -8.27
N GLU A 57 -5.31 -9.10 -8.30
CA GLU A 57 -4.86 -9.78 -9.53
C GLU A 57 -5.91 -10.77 -10.04
N GLU A 58 -6.47 -11.61 -9.16
CA GLU A 58 -7.50 -12.60 -9.49
C GLU A 58 -8.77 -11.94 -10.04
N LEU A 59 -9.15 -10.79 -9.44
CA LEU A 59 -10.28 -9.98 -9.88
C LEU A 59 -9.95 -9.06 -11.07
N ARG A 60 -8.70 -9.07 -11.56
CA ARG A 60 -8.21 -8.25 -12.68
C ARG A 60 -8.46 -6.75 -12.47
N LEU A 61 -8.26 -6.29 -11.25
CA LEU A 61 -8.39 -4.89 -10.87
C LEU A 61 -7.12 -4.12 -11.22
N ASP A 62 -7.26 -2.80 -11.31
CA ASP A 62 -6.10 -1.91 -11.50
C ASP A 62 -5.14 -2.06 -10.28
N PRO A 63 -3.80 -2.13 -10.47
CA PRO A 63 -2.86 -2.26 -9.36
C PRO A 63 -3.03 -1.21 -8.26
N LEU A 64 -3.47 0.00 -8.60
CA LEU A 64 -3.76 1.08 -7.67
C LEU A 64 -4.83 0.69 -6.65
N VAL A 65 -5.80 -0.15 -7.05
CA VAL A 65 -6.85 -0.68 -6.15
C VAL A 65 -6.23 -1.49 -5.01
N GLY A 66 -5.21 -2.30 -5.30
CA GLY A 66 -4.53 -3.12 -4.30
C GLY A 66 -3.82 -2.26 -3.26
N TYR A 67 -3.01 -1.30 -3.70
CA TYR A 67 -2.32 -0.37 -2.80
C TYR A 67 -3.28 0.50 -1.99
N HIS A 68 -4.39 0.92 -2.60
CA HIS A 68 -5.41 1.69 -1.90
C HIS A 68 -6.16 0.83 -0.86
N ALA A 69 -6.45 -0.44 -1.17
CA ALA A 69 -7.06 -1.36 -0.21
C ALA A 69 -6.15 -1.64 1.00
N VAL A 70 -4.83 -1.77 0.79
CA VAL A 70 -3.84 -1.87 1.88
C VAL A 70 -3.88 -0.62 2.77
N GLU A 71 -3.92 0.57 2.17
CA GLU A 71 -4.00 1.83 2.89
C GLU A 71 -5.29 1.96 3.73
N LEU A 72 -6.44 1.62 3.12
CA LEU A 72 -7.73 1.60 3.81
C LEU A 72 -7.71 0.63 5.00
N LEU A 73 -7.21 -0.59 4.79
CA LEU A 73 -7.15 -1.61 5.84
C LEU A 73 -6.28 -1.13 7.00
N GLN A 74 -5.07 -0.64 6.74
CA GLN A 74 -4.17 -0.23 7.81
C GLN A 74 -4.77 0.91 8.64
N ARG A 75 -5.26 1.97 7.99
CA ARG A 75 -5.86 3.12 8.68
C ARG A 75 -7.09 2.71 9.48
N PHE A 76 -7.92 1.84 8.90
CA PHE A 76 -9.11 1.34 9.59
C PHE A 76 -8.73 0.50 10.79
N MET A 77 -7.83 -0.47 10.63
CA MET A 77 -7.45 -1.39 11.70
C MET A 77 -6.76 -0.69 12.87
N VAL A 78 -5.88 0.29 12.61
CA VAL A 78 -5.25 1.09 13.68
C VAL A 78 -6.32 1.81 14.49
N LYS A 79 -7.27 2.49 13.84
CA LYS A 79 -8.35 3.20 14.53
C LYS A 79 -9.30 2.24 15.25
N HIS A 80 -9.72 1.17 14.58
CA HIS A 80 -10.65 0.18 15.13
C HIS A 80 -10.07 -0.53 16.36
N LEU A 81 -8.80 -0.94 16.34
CA LEU A 81 -8.11 -1.50 17.49
C LEU A 81 -7.99 -0.48 18.63
N THR A 82 -7.64 0.77 18.32
CA THR A 82 -7.55 1.85 19.32
C THR A 82 -8.91 2.09 19.99
N ASP A 83 -9.99 2.13 19.23
CA ASP A 83 -11.35 2.33 19.72
C ASP A 83 -11.79 1.15 20.62
N LEU A 84 -11.49 -0.09 20.22
CA LEU A 84 -11.78 -1.29 21.04
C LEU A 84 -10.99 -1.28 22.35
N LEU A 85 -9.69 -0.97 22.32
CA LEU A 85 -8.86 -0.91 23.52
C LEU A 85 -9.29 0.21 24.48
N THR A 86 -9.75 1.34 23.96
CA THR A 86 -10.16 2.48 24.79
C THR A 86 -11.58 2.36 25.34
N SER A 87 -12.54 1.87 24.53
CA SER A 87 -13.94 1.73 24.93
C SER A 87 -14.19 0.72 26.05
N HIS A 88 -13.30 -0.25 26.22
CA HIS A 88 -13.45 -1.33 27.19
C HIS A 88 -12.62 -1.17 28.47
N THR A 89 -11.97 -0.02 28.69
CA THR A 89 -11.25 0.27 29.95
C THR A 89 -12.27 0.55 31.07
N PRO A 90 -12.49 -0.35 32.05
CA PRO A 90 -13.40 -0.07 33.15
C PRO A 90 -12.68 0.77 34.20
N GLN A 91 -13.38 1.74 34.76
CA GLN A 91 -12.90 2.60 35.85
C GLN A 91 -12.74 1.84 37.19
N ASP A 92 -12.94 0.51 37.24
CA ASP A 92 -12.86 -0.27 38.47
C ASP A 92 -12.12 -1.62 38.31
N ALA A 93 -11.04 -1.72 39.09
CA ALA A 93 -10.53 -2.89 39.82
C ALA A 93 -9.80 -4.07 39.11
N ALA A 94 -8.68 -4.40 39.76
CA ALA A 94 -7.95 -5.67 39.86
C ALA A 94 -6.96 -6.04 38.73
N ALA A 95 -5.70 -6.17 39.15
CA ALA A 95 -4.47 -6.32 38.37
C ALA A 95 -4.28 -7.66 37.64
N ASP A 96 -5.36 -8.39 37.29
CA ASP A 96 -5.28 -9.77 36.76
C ASP A 96 -6.21 -10.03 35.55
N ARG A 97 -6.78 -8.98 34.95
CA ARG A 97 -7.74 -9.08 33.82
C ARG A 97 -7.27 -8.70 32.39
N PRO A 98 -6.07 -8.13 32.11
CA PRO A 98 -5.78 -7.59 30.78
C PRO A 98 -5.71 -8.66 29.67
N THR A 99 -5.14 -9.84 29.95
CA THR A 99 -4.94 -10.89 28.93
C THR A 99 -6.25 -11.45 28.38
N ARG A 100 -7.26 -11.70 29.23
CA ARG A 100 -8.57 -12.20 28.77
C ARG A 100 -9.33 -11.18 27.91
N HIS A 101 -9.05 -9.89 28.09
CA HIS A 101 -9.70 -8.83 27.32
C HIS A 101 -9.12 -8.71 25.92
N GLU A 102 -7.79 -8.75 25.80
CA GLU A 102 -7.08 -8.77 24.53
C GLU A 102 -7.45 -10.01 23.70
N ASP A 103 -7.55 -11.18 24.34
CA ASP A 103 -7.98 -12.42 23.69
C ASP A 103 -9.38 -12.30 23.08
N ALA A 104 -10.33 -11.69 23.79
CA ALA A 104 -11.70 -11.48 23.31
C ALA A 104 -11.76 -10.51 22.12
N ILE A 105 -10.98 -9.41 22.16
CA ILE A 105 -10.84 -8.49 21.02
C ILE A 105 -10.26 -9.22 19.82
N PHE A 106 -9.22 -10.03 20.04
CA PHE A 106 -8.57 -10.79 18.99
C PHE A 106 -9.53 -11.78 18.32
N ASP A 107 -10.30 -12.55 19.11
CA ASP A 107 -11.29 -13.49 18.59
C ASP A 107 -12.39 -12.79 17.79
N GLU A 108 -12.87 -11.63 18.25
CA GLU A 108 -13.85 -10.83 17.50
C GLU A 108 -13.30 -10.38 16.14
N ILE A 109 -12.07 -9.87 16.13
CA ILE A 109 -11.44 -9.35 14.91
C ILE A 109 -11.13 -10.50 13.95
N LYS A 110 -10.59 -11.61 14.46
CA LYS A 110 -10.18 -12.76 13.66
C LYS A 110 -11.33 -13.32 12.82
N GLU A 111 -12.52 -13.45 13.38
CA GLU A 111 -13.71 -13.92 12.67
C GLU A 111 -14.13 -12.97 11.54
N LYS A 112 -14.01 -11.66 11.77
CA LYS A 112 -14.43 -10.62 10.80
C LYS A 112 -13.33 -10.24 9.82
N PHE A 113 -12.08 -10.58 10.09
CA PHE A 113 -10.91 -10.07 9.38
C PHE A 113 -10.94 -10.33 7.87
N PRO A 114 -11.26 -11.54 7.37
CA PRO A 114 -11.33 -11.77 5.91
C PRO A 114 -12.39 -10.88 5.23
N ILE A 115 -13.51 -10.64 5.91
CA ILE A 115 -14.59 -9.78 5.41
C ILE A 115 -14.12 -8.33 5.37
N ILE A 116 -13.43 -7.85 6.42
CA ILE A 116 -12.86 -6.51 6.47
C ILE A 116 -11.85 -6.30 5.33
N VAL A 117 -10.91 -7.25 5.15
CA VAL A 117 -9.90 -7.21 4.07
C VAL A 117 -10.60 -7.10 2.71
N PHE A 118 -11.59 -7.96 2.45
CA PHE A 118 -12.29 -7.93 1.16
C PHE A 118 -13.12 -6.65 0.97
N SER A 119 -13.78 -6.15 2.03
CA SER A 119 -14.51 -4.89 1.99
C SER A 119 -13.59 -3.69 1.68
N CYS A 120 -12.34 -3.67 2.17
CA CYS A 120 -11.35 -2.67 1.75
C CYS A 120 -11.07 -2.73 0.23
N VAL A 121 -10.96 -3.93 -0.34
CA VAL A 121 -10.82 -4.11 -1.81
C VAL A 121 -12.05 -3.62 -2.55
N GLN A 122 -13.26 -3.92 -2.06
CA GLN A 122 -14.50 -3.43 -2.67
C GLN A 122 -14.56 -1.90 -2.66
N LEU A 123 -14.30 -1.27 -1.52
CA LEU A 123 -14.29 0.19 -1.39
C LEU A 123 -13.24 0.82 -2.31
N ALA A 124 -12.02 0.26 -2.35
CA ALA A 124 -10.98 0.73 -3.25
C ALA A 124 -11.37 0.60 -4.74
N SER A 125 -12.02 -0.51 -5.13
CA SER A 125 -12.50 -0.70 -6.50
C SER A 125 -13.57 0.32 -6.90
N LYS A 126 -14.41 0.77 -5.94
CA LYS A 126 -15.45 1.79 -6.15
C LYS A 126 -14.88 3.20 -6.29
N LEU A 127 -13.70 3.46 -5.71
CA LEU A 127 -13.00 4.73 -5.83
C LEU A 127 -12.18 4.84 -7.12
N SER A 128 -11.83 3.72 -7.73
CA SER A 128 -11.13 3.70 -9.01
C SER A 128 -12.09 4.03 -10.15
N LEU A 129 -11.95 5.23 -10.73
CA LEU A 129 -12.79 5.73 -11.81
C LEU A 129 -12.65 4.96 -13.13
N HIS A 130 -11.56 4.21 -13.30
CA HIS A 130 -11.18 3.53 -14.55
C HIS A 130 -11.11 2.00 -14.44
N SER A 131 -11.50 1.43 -13.31
CA SER A 131 -11.42 -0.01 -13.07
C SER A 131 -12.80 -0.67 -12.90
N HIS A 132 -12.82 -2.00 -12.94
CA HIS A 132 -14.03 -2.77 -12.70
C HIS A 132 -14.47 -2.59 -11.24
N ILE A 133 -15.67 -2.05 -11.03
CA ILE A 133 -16.26 -1.92 -9.70
C ILE A 133 -16.72 -3.29 -9.20
N ILE A 134 -16.30 -3.69 -8.00
CA ILE A 134 -16.79 -4.92 -7.37
C ILE A 134 -18.13 -4.66 -6.69
N THR A 135 -19.19 -5.26 -7.24
CA THR A 135 -20.53 -5.24 -6.63
C THR A 135 -20.64 -6.23 -5.48
N ASN A 136 -21.61 -6.05 -4.58
CA ASN A 136 -21.84 -6.99 -3.48
C ASN A 136 -22.21 -8.40 -3.98
N SER A 137 -22.84 -8.51 -5.16
CA SER A 137 -23.11 -9.82 -5.78
C SER A 137 -21.81 -10.51 -6.21
N THR A 138 -20.90 -9.78 -6.85
CA THR A 138 -19.58 -10.27 -7.27
C THR A 138 -18.75 -10.68 -6.05
N ALA A 139 -18.78 -9.86 -5.01
CA ALA A 139 -18.10 -10.11 -3.74
C ALA A 139 -18.56 -11.39 -3.05
N VAL A 140 -19.87 -11.60 -2.90
CA VAL A 140 -20.44 -12.83 -2.32
C VAL A 140 -19.99 -14.06 -3.11
N HIS A 141 -20.05 -13.99 -4.44
CA HIS A 141 -19.64 -15.11 -5.29
C HIS A 141 -18.15 -15.43 -5.14
N PHE A 142 -17.30 -14.40 -5.15
CA PHE A 142 -15.85 -14.57 -4.96
C PHE A 142 -15.55 -15.17 -3.57
N LEU A 143 -16.08 -14.58 -2.51
CA LEU A 143 -15.86 -15.07 -1.14
C LEU A 143 -16.33 -16.53 -0.98
N HIS A 144 -17.49 -16.88 -1.56
CA HIS A 144 -17.96 -18.26 -1.56
C HIS A 144 -16.99 -19.21 -2.28
N SER A 145 -16.42 -18.80 -3.41
CA SER A 145 -15.45 -19.61 -4.16
C SER A 145 -14.15 -19.89 -3.40
N VAL A 146 -13.77 -19.03 -2.44
CA VAL A 146 -12.61 -19.23 -1.55
C VAL A 146 -12.99 -19.82 -0.19
N GLY A 147 -14.22 -20.34 -0.04
CA GLY A 147 -14.69 -21.04 1.15
C GLY A 147 -15.33 -20.16 2.23
N LEU A 148 -15.60 -18.88 1.95
CA LEU A 148 -16.23 -17.93 2.87
C LEU A 148 -17.67 -17.63 2.47
N SER A 149 -18.63 -18.24 3.16
CA SER A 149 -20.05 -17.97 2.95
C SER A 149 -20.49 -16.70 3.68
N VAL A 150 -20.73 -15.63 2.94
CA VAL A 150 -21.17 -14.33 3.48
C VAL A 150 -22.44 -13.83 2.82
N SER A 151 -23.26 -13.11 3.58
CA SER A 151 -24.45 -12.45 3.03
C SER A 151 -24.10 -11.07 2.45
N LYS A 152 -24.92 -10.57 1.52
CA LYS A 152 -24.81 -9.18 1.03
C LYS A 152 -24.95 -8.15 2.14
N GLN A 153 -25.77 -8.46 3.15
CA GLN A 153 -25.99 -7.59 4.30
C GLN A 153 -24.71 -7.47 5.13
N THR A 154 -24.04 -8.59 5.41
CA THR A 154 -22.77 -8.63 6.15
C THR A 154 -21.69 -7.82 5.45
N LEU A 155 -21.59 -7.93 4.12
CA LEU A 155 -20.63 -7.12 3.36
C LEU A 155 -20.95 -5.63 3.42
N PHE A 156 -22.23 -5.26 3.27
CA PHE A 156 -22.65 -3.87 3.37
C PHE A 156 -22.36 -3.28 4.76
N GLU A 157 -22.62 -4.03 5.82
CA GLU A 157 -22.32 -3.62 7.20
C GLU A 157 -20.82 -3.44 7.41
N SER A 158 -20.00 -4.35 6.89
CA SER A 158 -18.54 -4.25 6.92
C SER A 158 -18.04 -3.01 6.17
N GLU A 159 -18.53 -2.75 4.95
CA GLU A 159 -18.19 -1.53 4.20
C GLU A 159 -18.59 -0.27 4.98
N MET A 160 -19.79 -0.24 5.55
CA MET A 160 -20.28 0.89 6.34
C MET A 160 -19.45 1.10 7.61
N MET A 161 -19.03 0.02 8.27
CA MET A 161 -18.15 0.07 9.43
C MET A 161 -16.80 0.70 9.07
N ILE A 162 -16.20 0.30 7.95
CA ILE A 162 -14.93 0.86 7.46
C ILE A 162 -15.10 2.34 7.10
N LEU A 163 -16.17 2.70 6.38
CA LEU A 163 -16.46 4.09 6.01
C LEU A 163 -16.60 5.00 7.23
N LYS A 164 -17.39 4.58 8.23
CA LYS A 164 -17.56 5.32 9.49
C LYS A 164 -16.27 5.38 10.30
N GLY A 165 -15.57 4.25 10.40
CA GLY A 165 -14.27 4.16 11.06
C GLY A 165 -13.29 5.16 10.46
N LEU A 166 -13.24 5.28 9.14
CA LEU A 166 -12.37 6.24 8.44
C LEU A 166 -12.94 7.65 8.32
N GLU A 167 -14.10 7.94 8.93
CA GLU A 167 -14.80 9.23 8.81
C GLU A 167 -14.98 9.67 7.34
N PHE A 168 -15.22 8.70 6.45
CA PHE A 168 -15.34 8.89 5.01
C PHE A 168 -14.09 9.51 4.33
N ARG A 169 -12.94 9.56 5.01
CA ARG A 169 -11.67 10.06 4.46
C ARG A 169 -10.94 8.96 3.70
N LEU A 170 -11.42 8.62 2.51
CA LEU A 170 -10.88 7.51 1.72
C LEU A 170 -9.72 7.90 0.81
N ASN A 171 -9.66 9.15 0.34
CA ASN A 171 -8.72 9.62 -0.69
C ASN A 171 -7.29 9.88 -0.18
N SER A 172 -6.74 8.97 0.63
CA SER A 172 -5.33 9.01 0.98
C SER A 172 -4.49 8.55 -0.22
N PRO A 173 -3.43 9.30 -0.58
CA PRO A 173 -2.45 8.84 -1.55
C PRO A 173 -1.83 7.52 -1.09
N ASN A 174 -1.51 6.65 -2.04
CA ASN A 174 -0.80 5.40 -1.78
C ASN A 174 0.56 5.43 -2.51
N PRO A 175 1.49 4.51 -2.20
CA PRO A 175 2.84 4.52 -2.78
C PRO A 175 2.87 4.54 -4.32
N LEU A 176 1.93 3.87 -5.00
CA LEU A 176 1.88 3.87 -6.45
C LEU A 176 1.46 5.24 -7.01
N THR A 177 0.55 5.96 -6.34
CA THR A 177 0.19 7.34 -6.69
C THR A 177 1.41 8.26 -6.75
N TYR A 178 2.33 8.14 -5.77
CA TYR A 178 3.56 8.92 -5.76
C TYR A 178 4.49 8.53 -6.92
N VAL A 179 4.67 7.24 -7.18
CA VAL A 179 5.47 6.74 -8.30
C VAL A 179 4.94 7.26 -9.64
N GLU A 180 3.63 7.14 -9.89
CA GLU A 180 3.02 7.57 -11.16
C GLU A 180 3.09 9.08 -11.34
N SER A 181 2.84 9.86 -10.28
CA SER A 181 2.95 11.32 -10.34
C SER A 181 4.39 11.78 -10.62
N LEU A 182 5.38 11.12 -10.02
CA LEU A 182 6.80 11.42 -10.27
C LEU A 182 7.26 10.98 -11.66
N LEU A 183 6.72 9.87 -12.19
CA LEU A 183 6.97 9.44 -13.57
C LEU A 183 6.36 10.41 -14.59
N GLU A 184 5.18 10.98 -14.31
CA GLU A 184 4.58 12.04 -15.14
C GLU A 184 5.51 13.25 -15.23
N VAL A 185 6.03 13.71 -14.07
CA VAL A 185 6.99 14.82 -13.99
C VAL A 185 8.27 14.50 -14.76
N LEU A 186 8.83 13.30 -14.58
CA LEU A 186 10.00 12.86 -15.31
C LEU A 186 9.73 12.83 -16.82
N GLY A 187 8.54 12.40 -17.23
CA GLY A 187 8.11 12.39 -18.61
C GLY A 187 8.06 13.78 -19.23
N HIS A 188 7.61 14.80 -18.49
CA HIS A 188 7.61 16.19 -18.92
C HIS A 188 9.01 16.78 -18.98
N ASN A 189 9.82 16.56 -17.95
CA ASN A 189 11.16 17.13 -17.84
C ASN A 189 12.12 16.51 -18.86
N GLU A 190 11.98 15.21 -19.13
CA GLU A 190 12.87 14.45 -20.01
C GLU A 190 12.05 13.60 -21.03
N PRO A 191 11.62 14.19 -22.16
CA PRO A 191 10.78 13.50 -23.16
C PRO A 191 11.42 12.24 -23.79
N CYS A 192 12.75 12.09 -23.70
CA CYS A 192 13.46 10.92 -24.21
C CYS A 192 13.34 9.69 -23.29
N VAL A 193 12.91 9.87 -22.04
CA VAL A 193 12.78 8.77 -21.08
C VAL A 193 11.57 7.90 -21.46
N PRO A 194 11.72 6.56 -21.54
CA PRO A 194 10.60 5.66 -21.87
C PRO A 194 9.75 5.36 -20.62
N VAL A 195 9.03 6.36 -20.13
CA VAL A 195 8.29 6.33 -18.86
C VAL A 195 7.26 5.21 -18.79
N GLU A 196 6.63 4.82 -19.90
CA GLU A 196 5.68 3.70 -19.95
C GLU A 196 6.37 2.36 -19.64
N ARG A 197 7.60 2.16 -20.14
CA ARG A 197 8.39 0.95 -19.84
C ARG A 197 8.95 0.98 -18.43
N LEU A 198 9.28 2.17 -17.92
CA LEU A 198 9.72 2.33 -16.55
C LEU A 198 8.58 2.08 -15.57
N HIS A 199 7.35 2.47 -15.89
CA HIS A 199 6.17 2.24 -15.06
C HIS A 199 5.96 0.75 -14.78
N ASP A 200 6.01 -0.10 -15.80
CA ASP A 200 5.92 -1.56 -15.62
C ASP A 200 6.97 -2.05 -14.62
N LEU A 201 8.24 -1.64 -14.77
CA LEU A 201 9.31 -2.01 -13.84
C LEU A 201 9.11 -1.42 -12.44
N CYS A 202 8.62 -0.19 -12.34
CA CYS A 202 8.32 0.46 -11.07
C CYS A 202 7.23 -0.30 -10.30
N CYS A 203 6.19 -0.79 -10.99
CA CYS A 203 5.15 -1.62 -10.38
C CYS A 203 5.73 -2.90 -9.75
N HIS A 204 6.64 -3.59 -10.44
CA HIS A 204 7.31 -4.79 -9.92
C HIS A 204 8.22 -4.47 -8.73
N VAL A 205 9.02 -3.41 -8.83
CA VAL A 205 9.92 -2.98 -7.74
C VAL A 205 9.10 -2.56 -6.52
N LEU A 206 8.04 -1.78 -6.71
CA LEU A 206 7.16 -1.34 -5.62
C LEU A 206 6.44 -2.53 -4.96
N GLN A 207 5.98 -3.50 -5.75
CA GLN A 207 5.37 -4.72 -5.23
C GLN A 207 6.37 -5.48 -4.36
N PHE A 208 7.61 -5.67 -4.85
CA PHE A 208 8.67 -6.32 -4.08
C PHE A 208 8.96 -5.58 -2.76
N VAL A 209 9.16 -4.26 -2.80
CA VAL A 209 9.43 -3.46 -1.60
C VAL A 209 8.24 -3.46 -0.63
N SER A 210 7.01 -3.57 -1.14
CA SER A 210 5.81 -3.65 -0.30
C SER A 210 5.70 -4.99 0.42
N LEU A 211 6.06 -6.08 -0.25
CA LEU A 211 6.04 -7.44 0.32
C LEU A 211 7.22 -7.66 1.29
N GLU A 212 8.42 -7.22 0.91
CA GLU A 212 9.64 -7.36 1.73
C GLU A 212 9.92 -6.11 2.59
N ARG A 213 8.89 -5.31 2.88
CA ARG A 213 9.02 -4.01 3.57
C ARG A 213 9.86 -4.13 4.84
N ALA A 214 9.54 -5.09 5.70
CA ALA A 214 10.26 -5.29 6.96
C ALA A 214 11.76 -5.54 6.74
N ASP A 215 12.11 -6.46 5.84
CA ASP A 215 13.49 -6.86 5.59
C ASP A 215 14.29 -5.77 4.86
N VAL A 216 13.66 -5.08 3.90
CA VAL A 216 14.27 -3.96 3.16
C VAL A 216 14.61 -2.82 4.11
N TYR A 217 13.66 -2.37 4.93
CA TYR A 217 13.87 -1.24 5.83
C TYR A 217 14.73 -1.61 7.04
N ASP A 218 14.66 -2.84 7.55
CA ASP A 218 15.58 -3.33 8.60
C ASP A 218 17.02 -3.39 8.08
N SER A 219 17.23 -3.90 6.86
CA SER A 219 18.55 -3.90 6.22
C SER A 219 19.08 -2.48 6.00
N LEU A 220 18.22 -1.56 5.55
CA LEU A 220 18.58 -0.15 5.35
C LEU A 220 18.91 0.53 6.68
N LEU A 221 18.16 0.28 7.74
CA LEU A 221 18.42 0.80 9.09
C LEU A 221 19.77 0.30 9.62
N LYS A 222 20.03 -1.01 9.54
CA LYS A 222 21.29 -1.61 9.99
C LYS A 222 22.49 -1.05 9.24
N THR A 223 22.34 -0.85 7.93
CA THR A 223 23.40 -0.30 7.07
C THR A 223 23.67 1.17 7.39
N THR A 224 22.62 1.99 7.52
CA THR A 224 22.75 3.44 7.78
C THR A 224 23.28 3.75 9.18
N THR A 225 22.91 2.93 10.17
CA THR A 225 23.40 3.06 11.55
C THR A 225 24.70 2.31 11.81
N GLN A 226 25.18 1.52 10.84
CA GLN A 226 26.31 0.58 11.00
C GLN A 226 26.17 -0.31 12.25
N CYS A 227 24.92 -0.67 12.59
CA CYS A 227 24.58 -1.38 13.82
C CYS A 227 23.74 -2.61 13.49
N VAL A 228 24.19 -3.79 13.91
CA VAL A 228 23.49 -5.07 13.68
C VAL A 228 22.19 -5.16 14.51
N SER A 229 22.08 -4.43 15.61
CA SER A 229 20.91 -4.41 16.48
C SER A 229 20.54 -2.97 16.87
N PRO A 230 19.86 -2.24 15.95
CA PRO A 230 19.48 -0.86 16.17
C PRO A 230 18.61 -0.68 17.42
N SER A 231 18.88 0.38 18.19
CA SER A 231 18.11 0.72 19.39
C SER A 231 16.68 1.17 19.05
N ARG A 232 15.81 1.20 20.07
CA ARG A 232 14.44 1.73 19.92
C ARG A 232 14.43 3.15 19.39
N GLU A 233 15.27 4.03 19.93
CA GLU A 233 15.39 5.42 19.50
C GLU A 233 15.83 5.53 18.04
N GLN A 234 16.76 4.67 17.59
CA GLN A 234 17.18 4.63 16.19
C GLN A 234 16.04 4.20 15.26
N ARG A 235 15.25 3.20 15.68
CA ARG A 235 14.06 2.75 14.92
C ARG A 235 12.99 3.83 14.84
N GLU A 236 12.74 4.55 15.94
CA GLU A 236 11.77 5.65 15.98
C GLU A 236 12.19 6.81 15.06
N LYS A 237 13.48 7.21 15.10
CA LYS A 237 14.01 8.22 14.17
C LYS A 237 13.90 7.78 12.71
N PHE A 238 14.13 6.50 12.44
CA PHE A 238 14.08 5.91 11.10
C PHE A 238 12.66 5.65 10.57
N ALA A 239 11.64 5.72 11.43
CA ALA A 239 10.25 5.58 11.01
C ALA A 239 9.85 6.63 9.96
N THR A 240 10.42 7.84 10.05
CA THR A 240 10.22 8.90 9.05
C THR A 240 10.68 8.48 7.66
N VAL A 241 11.84 7.81 7.54
CA VAL A 241 12.33 7.26 6.27
C VAL A 241 11.44 6.13 5.75
N THR A 242 10.88 5.34 6.67
CA THR A 242 10.02 4.20 6.34
C THR A 242 8.67 4.64 5.78
N GLU A 243 8.09 5.71 6.34
CA GLU A 243 6.77 6.21 5.97
C GLU A 243 6.81 7.31 4.89
N ASP A 244 7.98 7.75 4.45
CA ASP A 244 8.14 8.75 3.38
C ASP A 244 7.85 8.13 2.00
N CYS A 245 6.62 8.33 1.52
CA CYS A 245 6.17 7.80 0.23
C CYS A 245 6.74 8.57 -0.97
N MET A 246 7.09 9.85 -0.80
CA MET A 246 7.81 10.62 -1.82
C MET A 246 9.21 10.04 -2.04
N LEU A 247 9.95 9.80 -0.95
CA LEU A 247 11.27 9.18 -1.00
C LEU A 247 11.20 7.77 -1.59
N LEU A 248 10.25 6.95 -1.15
CA LEU A 248 10.00 5.63 -1.72
C LEU A 248 9.75 5.72 -3.24
N GLY A 249 8.91 6.65 -3.68
CA GLY A 249 8.61 6.85 -5.10
C GLY A 249 9.85 7.13 -5.94
N VAL A 250 10.71 8.05 -5.49
CA VAL A 250 11.98 8.37 -6.17
C VAL A 250 12.92 7.15 -6.21
N VAL A 251 13.04 6.41 -5.11
CA VAL A 251 13.90 5.22 -5.04
C VAL A 251 13.40 4.11 -5.97
N VAL A 252 12.09 3.86 -6.01
CA VAL A 252 11.49 2.88 -6.93
C VAL A 252 11.81 3.22 -8.38
N ILE A 253 11.66 4.50 -8.77
CA ILE A 253 11.98 4.96 -10.14
C ILE A 253 13.46 4.80 -10.44
N ALA A 254 14.34 5.14 -9.49
CA ALA A 254 15.78 5.00 -9.65
C ALA A 254 16.19 3.54 -9.86
N VAL A 255 15.65 2.62 -9.05
CA VAL A 255 15.90 1.17 -9.17
C VAL A 255 15.36 0.62 -10.49
N ALA A 256 14.14 0.98 -10.88
CA ALA A 256 13.56 0.59 -12.16
C ALA A 256 14.42 1.07 -13.35
N THR A 257 14.92 2.31 -13.28
CA THR A 257 15.81 2.89 -14.29
C THR A 257 17.15 2.14 -14.36
N PHE A 258 17.71 1.75 -13.21
CA PHE A 258 18.92 0.93 -13.15
C PHE A 258 18.70 -0.44 -13.81
N ILE A 259 17.63 -1.15 -13.44
CA ILE A 259 17.27 -2.46 -14.02
C ILE A 259 17.10 -2.34 -15.54
N PHE A 260 16.38 -1.33 -16.00
CA PHE A 260 16.17 -1.06 -17.43
C PHE A 260 17.51 -0.85 -18.17
N SER A 261 18.41 -0.06 -17.58
CA SER A 261 19.70 0.27 -18.15
C SER A 261 20.63 -0.94 -18.25
N VAL A 262 20.69 -1.76 -17.19
CA VAL A 262 21.47 -3.00 -17.15
C VAL A 262 20.96 -3.99 -18.20
N THR A 263 19.64 -4.20 -18.27
CA THR A 263 19.03 -5.11 -19.24
C THR A 263 19.33 -4.68 -20.68
N LYS A 264 19.25 -3.37 -20.97
CA LYS A 264 19.60 -2.82 -22.28
C LYS A 264 21.07 -3.05 -22.62
N TRP A 265 21.97 -2.87 -21.65
CA TRP A 265 23.40 -3.09 -21.81
C TRP A 265 23.74 -4.56 -22.10
N GLU A 266 23.10 -5.50 -21.42
CA GLU A 266 23.27 -6.94 -21.67
C GLU A 266 22.81 -7.33 -23.08
N GLN A 267 21.67 -6.82 -23.54
CA GLN A 267 21.20 -7.05 -24.90
C GLN A 267 22.18 -6.51 -25.95
N VAL A 268 22.80 -5.35 -25.67
CA VAL A 268 23.85 -4.80 -26.53
C VAL A 268 25.03 -5.76 -26.57
N LYS A 269 25.60 -6.15 -25.40
CA LYS A 269 26.70 -7.12 -25.33
C LYS A 269 26.43 -8.41 -26.10
N HIS A 270 25.24 -9.00 -25.92
CA HIS A 270 24.85 -10.19 -26.66
C HIS A 270 24.84 -9.96 -28.18
N LYS A 271 24.33 -8.83 -28.66
CA LYS A 271 24.33 -8.51 -30.10
C LYS A 271 25.74 -8.29 -30.68
N TRP A 272 26.68 -7.80 -29.88
CA TRP A 272 28.08 -7.64 -30.32
C TRP A 272 28.86 -8.95 -30.29
N LEU A 273 28.60 -9.85 -29.32
CA LEU A 273 29.25 -11.15 -29.21
C LEU A 273 28.89 -12.11 -30.37
N TRP A 274 27.75 -11.93 -31.03
CA TRP A 274 27.36 -12.69 -32.24
C TRP A 274 27.90 -12.11 -33.55
N LYS A 275 28.58 -10.96 -33.51
CA LYS A 275 29.23 -10.34 -34.68
C LYS A 275 30.75 -10.54 -34.72
N SER A 276 31.30 -11.34 -33.80
CA SER A 276 32.71 -11.75 -33.77
C SER A 276 32.79 -13.25 -34.02
#